data_AF-A0A378MUT2-F1
#
_entry.id   AF-A0A378MUT2-F1
#
_cell.length_a   1.000
_cell.length_b   1.000
_cell.length_c   1.000
_cell.angle_alpha   90.00
_cell.angle_beta   90.00
_cell.angle_gamma   90.00
#
_symmetry.space_group_name_H-M   'P 1'
#
loop_
_entity.id
_entity.type
_entity.pdbx_description
1 polymer ?
#
loop_
_entity_poly.entity_id
_entity_poly.type
_entity_poly.pdbx_seq_one_letter_code
_entity_poly.pdbx_strand_id
1 'polypeptide(L)' 'MKLQKLIRENHLALLFQQGNFGLEKESQRVDRNGNIVTTPHPAVFGNRSYHPYIQTDFAESQLELITPRMLN' A
#
# COMPACT_ATOMS: atom_id res chain seq x y z
N MET A 1 -12.01 21.42 15.90
CA MET A 1 -11.07 22.44 15.34
C MET A 1 -10.04 22.98 16.35
N LYS A 2 -9.52 22.20 17.32
CA LYS A 2 -8.51 22.70 18.28
C LYS A 2 -7.05 22.51 17.81
N LEU A 3 -6.75 21.41 17.12
CA LEU A 3 -5.38 21.03 16.73
C LEU A 3 -4.78 21.94 15.66
N GLN A 4 -5.50 22.19 14.56
CA GLN A 4 -5.02 23.07 13.48
C GLN A 4 -4.69 24.48 13.99
N LYS A 5 -5.50 25.01 14.90
CA LYS A 5 -5.27 26.30 15.54
C LYS A 5 -3.97 26.28 16.35
N LEU A 6 -3.77 25.25 17.17
CA LEU A 6 -2.56 25.09 17.99
C LEU A 6 -1.29 24.94 17.12
N ILE A 7 -1.36 24.21 16.01
CA ILE A 7 -0.25 24.08 15.04
C ILE A 7 0.12 25.45 14.45
N ARG A 8 -0.89 26.25 14.08
CA ARG A 8 -0.67 27.58 13.50
C ARG A 8 -0.12 28.57 14.53
N GLU A 9 -0.73 28.63 15.70
CA GLU A 9 -0.34 29.55 16.79
C GLU A 9 1.06 29.28 17.32
N ASN A 10 1.51 28.02 17.30
CA ASN A 10 2.85 27.63 17.74
C ASN A 10 3.84 27.46 16.58
N HIS A 11 3.50 27.88 15.35
CA HIS A 11 4.36 27.81 14.17
C HIS A 11 4.90 26.39 13.85
N LEU A 12 4.13 25.35 14.17
CA LEU A 12 4.54 23.94 14.05
C LEU A 12 4.28 23.34 12.66
N ALA A 13 4.01 24.16 11.63
CA ALA A 13 3.58 23.69 10.31
C ALA A 13 4.62 22.76 9.64
N LEU A 14 5.92 23.06 9.78
CA LEU A 14 6.99 22.22 9.22
C LEU A 14 7.09 20.88 9.95
N LEU A 15 7.02 20.88 11.29
CA LEU A 15 7.00 19.65 12.08
C LEU A 15 5.77 18.80 11.76
N PHE A 16 4.62 19.44 11.54
CA PHE A 16 3.38 18.74 11.21
C PHE A 16 3.40 18.08 9.81
N GLN A 17 4.25 18.56 8.90
CA GLN A 17 4.44 17.94 7.58
C GLN A 17 5.38 16.72 7.64
N GLN A 18 6.12 16.54 8.74
CA GLN A 18 6.98 15.37 8.89
C GLN A 18 6.15 14.13 9.20
N GLY A 19 6.46 13.03 8.52
CA GLY A 19 5.83 11.75 8.71
C GLY A 19 6.51 10.69 7.84
N ASN A 20 6.45 9.44 8.27
CA ASN A 20 6.86 8.33 7.42
C ASN A 20 5.60 7.82 6.70
N PHE A 21 5.69 7.63 5.39
CA PHE A 21 4.54 7.23 4.56
C PHE A 21 4.83 5.90 3.87
N GLY A 22 3.84 5.02 3.87
CA GLY A 22 3.80 3.82 3.04
C GLY A 22 2.57 3.89 2.14
N LEU A 23 2.60 3.13 1.05
CA LEU A 23 1.49 3.00 0.12
C LEU A 23 1.18 1.52 -0.09
N GLU A 24 -0.11 1.23 -0.12
CA GLU A 24 -0.67 -0.06 -0.49
C GLU A 24 -1.54 0.16 -1.73
N LYS A 25 -1.44 -0.75 -2.68
CA LYS A 25 -2.27 -0.75 -3.89
C LYS A 25 -2.77 -2.15 -4.17
N GLU A 26 -4.08 -2.28 -4.21
CA GLU A 26 -4.75 -3.52 -4.59
C GLU A 26 -5.27 -3.47 -6.03
N SER A 27 -5.20 -4.58 -6.74
CA SER A 27 -5.77 -4.73 -8.08
C SER A 27 -6.04 -6.20 -8.42
N GLN A 28 -7.11 -6.46 -9.18
CA GLN A 28 -7.34 -7.79 -9.73
C GLN A 28 -6.39 -8.08 -10.89
N ARG A 29 -5.81 -9.28 -10.91
CA ARG A 29 -5.15 -9.83 -12.09
C ARG A 29 -6.23 -10.21 -13.10
N VAL A 30 -6.04 -9.82 -14.36
CA VAL A 30 -6.98 -10.07 -15.45
C VAL A 30 -6.32 -10.74 -16.65
N ASP A 31 -7.11 -11.48 -17.43
CA ASP A 31 -6.70 -11.95 -18.75
C ASP A 31 -6.75 -10.83 -19.81
N ARG A 32 -6.40 -11.15 -21.05
CA ARG A 32 -6.40 -10.18 -22.17
C ARG A 32 -7.79 -9.66 -22.54
N ASN A 33 -8.86 -10.35 -22.12
CA ASN A 33 -10.24 -9.96 -22.34
C ASN A 33 -10.80 -9.14 -21.16
N GLY A 34 -10.01 -8.93 -20.10
CA GLY A 34 -10.42 -8.22 -18.90
C GLY A 34 -11.14 -9.10 -17.86
N ASN A 35 -11.19 -10.42 -18.04
CA ASN A 35 -11.79 -11.31 -17.04
C ASN A 35 -10.82 -11.51 -15.88
N ILE A 36 -11.35 -11.60 -14.66
CA ILE A 36 -10.55 -11.95 -13.47
C ILE A 36 -9.95 -13.34 -13.67
N VAL A 37 -8.65 -13.47 -13.41
CA VAL A 37 -7.97 -14.76 -13.55
C VAL A 37 -8.38 -15.73 -12.43
N THR A 38 -8.47 -17.01 -12.77
CA THR A 38 -8.64 -18.11 -11.81
C THR A 38 -7.34 -18.89 -11.59
N THR A 39 -6.22 -18.38 -12.12
CA THR A 39 -4.91 -19.00 -11.97
C THR A 39 -4.30 -18.70 -10.60
N PRO A 40 -3.45 -19.60 -10.06
CA PRO A 40 -2.73 -19.33 -8.81
C PRO A 40 -1.86 -18.08 -8.87
N HIS A 41 -1.44 -17.60 -7.70
CA HIS A 41 -0.45 -16.55 -7.56
C HIS A 41 0.84 -16.92 -8.32
N PRO A 42 1.45 -15.98 -9.08
CA PRO A 42 2.64 -16.31 -9.88
C PRO A 42 3.82 -16.75 -9.01
N ALA A 43 4.31 -17.96 -9.23
CA ALA A 43 5.40 -18.54 -8.43
C ALA A 43 6.71 -17.71 -8.44
N VAL A 44 6.92 -16.88 -9.48
CA VAL A 44 8.08 -15.98 -9.60
C VAL A 44 8.14 -14.92 -8.49
N PHE A 45 7.00 -14.58 -7.87
CA PHE A 45 6.95 -13.62 -6.75
C PHE A 45 7.24 -14.26 -5.39
N GLY A 46 7.51 -15.57 -5.35
CA GLY A 46 7.83 -16.28 -4.12
C GLY A 46 6.60 -16.55 -3.26
N ASN A 47 6.83 -16.71 -1.96
CA ASN A 47 5.79 -17.11 -1.02
C ASN A 47 5.18 -15.89 -0.30
N ARG A 48 3.86 -15.74 -0.46
CA ARG A 48 3.08 -14.67 0.17
C ARG A 48 3.16 -14.63 1.69
N SER A 49 3.45 -15.74 2.37
CA SER A 49 3.55 -15.79 3.84
C SER A 49 4.69 -14.94 4.40
N TYR A 50 5.66 -14.53 3.57
CA TYR A 50 6.77 -13.68 4.01
C TYR A 50 7.16 -12.58 3.02
N HIS A 51 6.62 -12.56 1.80
CA HIS A 51 7.04 -11.58 0.78
C HIS A 51 6.53 -10.17 1.14
N PRO A 52 7.41 -9.18 1.42
CA PRO A 52 7.00 -7.93 2.04
C PRO A 52 6.40 -6.89 1.08
N TYR A 53 6.48 -7.11 -0.24
CA TYR A 53 6.14 -6.08 -1.24
C TYR A 53 5.03 -6.47 -2.22
N ILE A 54 4.77 -7.77 -2.35
CA ILE A 54 3.88 -8.35 -3.37
C ILE A 54 3.17 -9.49 -2.67
N GLN A 55 1.86 -9.35 -2.48
CA GLN A 55 1.01 -10.33 -1.80
C GLN A 55 -0.32 -10.48 -2.53
N THR A 56 -1.23 -11.24 -1.92
CA THR A 56 -2.65 -11.24 -2.26
C THR A 56 -3.42 -10.80 -1.02
N ASP A 57 -4.43 -9.94 -1.19
CA ASP A 57 -5.34 -9.57 -0.12
C ASP A 57 -6.42 -10.66 0.06
N PHE A 58 -7.70 -10.39 -0.20
CA PHE A 58 -8.78 -11.35 0.03
C PHE A 58 -8.78 -12.52 -0.96
N ALA A 59 -8.66 -12.24 -2.25
CA ALA A 59 -8.75 -13.25 -3.31
C ALA A 59 -7.37 -13.63 -3.87
N GLU A 60 -7.20 -14.88 -4.30
CA GLU A 60 -5.99 -15.36 -5.00
C GLU A 60 -5.68 -14.54 -6.27
N SER A 61 -6.72 -13.95 -6.88
CA SER A 61 -6.61 -13.07 -8.05
C SER A 61 -6.28 -11.62 -7.69
N GLN A 62 -6.53 -11.17 -6.45
CA GLN A 62 -6.37 -9.79 -6.00
C GLN A 62 -4.94 -9.57 -5.50
N LEU A 63 -4.11 -9.00 -6.36
CA LEU A 63 -2.75 -8.65 -6.00
C LEU A 63 -2.74 -7.41 -5.10
N GLU A 64 -1.92 -7.44 -4.06
CA GLU A 64 -1.60 -6.30 -3.21
C GLU A 64 -0.11 -5.95 -3.37
N LEU A 65 0.16 -4.69 -3.67
CA LEU A 65 1.52 -4.13 -3.75
C LEU A 65 1.73 -3.21 -2.55
N ILE A 66 2.73 -3.53 -1.74
CA ILE A 66 3.05 -2.83 -0.49
C ILE A 66 4.42 -2.18 -0.64
N THR A 67 4.52 -0.88 -0.44
CA THR A 67 5.82 -0.21 -0.36
C THR A 67 6.38 -0.32 1.06
N PRO A 68 7.71 -0.41 1.24
CA PRO A 68 8.27 -0.13 2.56
C PRO A 68 7.88 1.30 2.97
N ARG A 69 7.85 1.56 4.28
CA ARG A 69 7.72 2.94 4.77
C ARG A 69 8.90 3.77 4.25
N MET A 70 8.61 4.88 3.60
CA MET A 70 9.62 5.88 3.28
C MET A 70 9.99 6.60 4.58
N LEU A 71 11.28 6.55 4.90
CA LEU A 71 11.84 7.30 6.00
C LEU A 71 12.13 8.73 5.53
N ASN A 72 11.63 9.71 6.28
CA ASN A 72 12.02 11.12 6.14
C ASN A 72 13.45 11.37 6.63
#